data_AF-J8HZZ4-F1
#
_entry.id   AF-J8HZZ4-F1
#
_cell.length_a   1.000
_cell.length_b   1.000
_cell.length_c   1.000
_cell.angle_alpha   90.00
_cell.angle_beta   90.00
_cell.angle_gamma   90.00
#
_symmetry.space_group_name_H-M   'P 1'
#
loop_
_entity.id
_entity.type
_entity.pdbx_description
1 polymer ?
#
loop_
_entity_poly.entity_id
_entity_poly.type
_entity_poly.pdbx_seq_one_letter_code
_entity_poly.pdbx_strand_id
1 'polypeptide(L)' 'MQGFMIDAKVSVNGSPQYKAHSSKGKTYYVTANEAYLFI' A
#
# COMPACT_ATOMS: atom_id res chain seq x y z
N MET A 1 14.41 -2.66 -12.66
CA MET A 1 13.97 -1.70 -11.62
C MET A 1 13.40 -2.48 -10.44
N GLN A 2 13.73 -2.07 -9.21
CA GLN A 2 13.08 -2.60 -8.00
C GLN A 2 12.03 -1.57 -7.60
N GLY A 3 10.79 -2.02 -7.44
CA GLY A 3 9.65 -1.15 -7.18
C GLY A 3 8.46 -1.92 -6.61
N PHE A 4 7.43 -1.15 -6.27
CA PHE A 4 6.17 -1.64 -5.76
C PHE A 4 5.06 -1.21 -6.69
N MET A 5 4.06 -2.07 -6.83
CA MET A 5 2.82 -1.75 -7.53
C MET A 5 1.68 -1.87 -6.52
N ILE A 6 0.81 -0.86 -6.49
CA ILE A 6 -0.39 -0.89 -5.66
C ILE A 6 -1.43 -1.75 -6.37
N ASP A 7 -1.88 -2.80 -5.70
CA ASP A 7 -2.87 -3.74 -6.22
C ASP A 7 -4.29 -3.27 -5.93
N ALA A 8 -4.53 -2.85 -4.69
CA ALA A 8 -5.88 -2.52 -4.22
C ALA A 8 -5.84 -1.70 -2.93
N LYS A 9 -6.90 -0.93 -2.70
CA LYS A 9 -7.27 -0.42 -1.37
C LYS A 9 -8.07 -1.50 -0.65
N VAL A 10 -7.72 -1.80 0.59
CA VAL A 10 -8.36 -2.81 1.44
C VAL A 10 -8.69 -2.23 2.80
N SER A 11 -9.66 -2.81 3.50
CA SER A 11 -9.93 -2.49 4.92
C SER A 11 -9.47 -3.66 5.78
N VAL A 12 -8.57 -3.40 6.73
CA VAL A 12 -8.05 -4.40 7.68
C VAL A 12 -8.43 -3.94 9.08
N ASN A 13 -9.25 -4.72 9.78
CA ASN A 13 -9.79 -4.38 11.09
C ASN A 13 -10.47 -2.99 11.15
N GLY A 14 -11.13 -2.59 10.06
CA GLY A 14 -11.78 -1.29 9.95
C GLY A 14 -10.88 -0.13 9.50
N SER A 15 -9.57 -0.35 9.39
CA SER A 15 -8.61 0.67 8.96
C SER A 15 -8.24 0.54 7.47
N PRO A 16 -8.29 1.63 6.68
CA PRO A 16 -7.93 1.60 5.26
C PRO A 16 -6.41 1.39 5.07
N GLN A 17 -6.05 0.48 4.17
CA GLN A 17 -4.67 0.17 3.80
C GLN A 17 -4.57 -0.07 2.29
N TYR A 18 -3.36 -0.04 1.76
CA TYR A 18 -3.06 -0.40 0.38
C TYR A 18 -2.29 -1.71 0.34
N LYS A 19 -2.81 -2.67 -0.42
CA LYS A 19 -2.07 -3.89 -0.74
C LYS A 19 -1.11 -3.59 -1.88
N ALA A 20 0.17 -3.86 -1.68
CA ALA A 20 1.21 -3.67 -2.68
C ALA A 20 2.01 -4.95 -2.89
N HIS A 21 2.37 -5.25 -4.13
CA HIS A 21 3.35 -6.28 -4.41
C HIS A 21 4.69 -5.66 -4.84
N SER A 22 5.77 -6.26 -4.36
CA SER A 22 7.12 -5.93 -4.81
C SER A 22 7.48 -6.71 -6.07
N SER A 23 8.46 -6.22 -6.82
CA SER A 23 9.06 -6.93 -7.95
C SER A 23 9.68 -8.30 -7.59
N LYS A 24 9.79 -8.64 -6.29
CA LYS A 24 10.29 -9.93 -5.78
C LYS A 24 9.15 -10.88 -5.35
N GLY A 25 7.89 -10.57 -5.68
CA GLY A 25 6.73 -11.41 -5.39
C GLY A 25 6.25 -11.37 -3.93
N LYS A 26 6.77 -10.46 -3.11
CA LYS A 26 6.29 -10.26 -1.73
C LYS A 26 5.15 -9.25 -1.69
N THR A 27 4.13 -9.55 -0.89
CA THR A 27 2.99 -8.68 -0.60
C THR A 27 3.22 -7.89 0.69
N TYR A 28 2.85 -6.62 0.66
CA TYR A 28 2.91 -5.67 1.76
C TYR A 28 1.56 -4.97 1.92
N TYR A 29 1.28 -4.55 3.15
CA TYR A 29 0.12 -3.71 3.46
C TYR A 29 0.64 -2.39 4.02
N VAL A 30 0.25 -1.29 3.38
CA VAL A 30 0.77 0.05 3.65
C VAL A 30 -0.37 0.96 4.07
N THR A 31 -0.22 1.60 5.23
CA THR A 31 -1.10 2.68 5.67
C THR A 31 -0.46 4.00 5.31
N ALA A 32 -1.13 4.83 4.51
CA ALA A 32 -0.74 6.20 4.26
C ALA A 32 -1.63 7.13 5.08
N ASN A 33 -1.02 8.06 5.81
CA ASN A 33 -1.76 9.12 6.48
C ASN A 33 -1.93 10.29 5.50
N GLU A 34 -3.17 10.57 5.12
CA GLU A 34 -3.50 11.63 4.17
C GLU A 34 -3.08 13.02 4.64
N ALA A 35 -2.94 13.25 5.95
CA ALA A 35 -2.45 14.52 6.50
C ALA A 35 -0.99 14.83 6.13
N TYR A 36 -0.23 13.84 5.66
CA TYR A 36 1.18 13.97 5.29
C TYR A 36 1.44 13.77 3.78
N LEU A 37 0.38 13.71 2.96
CA LEU A 37 0.49 13.69 1.50
C LEU A 37 0.36 15.11 0.94
N PHE A 38 1.44 15.60 0.32
CA PHE A 38 1.47 16.88 -0.40
C PHE A 38 1.43 16.61 -1.92
N ILE A 39 0.76 17.48 -2.68
CA ILE A 39 0.54 17.36 -4.15
C ILE A 39 1.59 18.17 -4.91
#